data_AF-A0A9D2DVR3-F1
#
_entry.id   AF-A0A9D2DVR3-F1
#
_cell.length_a   1.000
_cell.length_b   1.000
_cell.length_c   1.000
_cell.angle_alpha   90.00
_cell.angle_beta   90.00
_cell.angle_gamma   90.00
#
_symmetry.space_group_name_H-M   'P 1'
#
loop_
_entity.id
_entity.type
_entity.pdbx_description
1 polymer ?
#
loop_
_entity_poly.entity_id
_entity_poly.type
_entity_poly.pdbx_seq_one_letter_code
_entity_poly.pdbx_strand_id
1 'polypeptide(L)'
;MISTRIFGKTQDGKEVLAFTFTDGPYKATVLNYGGIIQSIVVPDRNGNPVDVILGYNDIAGYENNGGYLGALIGRFGNRIGEGKLTIDGTTYQLYCNDRGNHLHGGKVGFNKKIWSHEVVGDELRLTLVSSDGEENYPGTLTVRVTYIFERGELKILYHAVSDKKTAVNLTNHAYFNLNGEADGSILDNELWIDCDMITPTNPTMIPVGGYKAVAGTPFDFNTPKHIGRDIDADDIDLKQGGGYDHCHVLKNKCGQYVRYAV
;
A
#
# COMPACT_ATOMS: atom_id res chain seq x y z
N MET A 1 -4.37 -13.45 19.64
CA MET A 1 -5.83 -13.70 19.54
C MET A 1 -6.43 -12.81 18.48
N ILE A 2 -7.22 -13.39 17.57
CA ILE A 2 -8.00 -12.68 16.56
C ILE A 2 -9.49 -12.78 16.90
N SER A 3 -10.18 -11.65 16.96
CA SER A 3 -11.64 -11.60 17.05
C SER A 3 -12.24 -11.11 15.73
N THR A 4 -13.46 -11.56 15.41
CA THR A 4 -14.14 -11.21 14.17
C THR A 4 -15.48 -10.56 14.47
N ARG A 5 -15.82 -9.49 13.74
CA ARG A 5 -17.15 -8.87 13.77
C ARG A 5 -17.58 -8.43 12.38
N ILE A 6 -18.88 -8.25 12.19
CA ILE A 6 -19.40 -7.55 11.03
C ILE A 6 -18.98 -6.07 11.12
N PHE A 7 -18.33 -5.59 10.06
CA PHE A 7 -17.96 -4.18 9.90
C PHE A 7 -19.09 -3.40 9.22
N GLY A 8 -19.74 -4.02 8.22
CA GLY A 8 -20.85 -3.41 7.50
C GLY A 8 -21.26 -4.24 6.28
N LYS A 9 -22.05 -3.63 5.41
CA LYS A 9 -22.42 -4.20 4.11
C LYS A 9 -22.11 -3.19 3.01
N THR A 10 -21.49 -3.66 1.93
CA THR A 10 -21.25 -2.87 0.72
C THR A 10 -22.57 -2.41 0.09
N GLN A 11 -22.49 -1.48 -0.87
CA GLN A 11 -23.67 -1.02 -1.61
C GLN A 11 -24.40 -2.15 -2.36
N ASP A 12 -23.68 -3.18 -2.80
CA ASP A 12 -24.25 -4.39 -3.43
C ASP A 12 -24.70 -5.46 -2.42
N GLY A 13 -24.72 -5.13 -1.13
CA GLY A 13 -25.29 -5.94 -0.06
C GLY A 13 -24.39 -7.05 0.48
N LYS A 14 -23.11 -7.09 0.08
CA LYS A 14 -22.16 -8.09 0.57
C LYS A 14 -21.64 -7.72 1.95
N GLU A 15 -21.54 -8.71 2.82
CA GLU A 15 -21.03 -8.52 4.17
C GLU A 15 -19.52 -8.31 4.19
N VAL A 16 -19.08 -7.32 4.97
CA VAL A 16 -17.68 -7.03 5.24
C VAL A 16 -17.39 -7.34 6.69
N LEU A 17 -16.33 -8.09 6.93
CA LEU A 17 -15.86 -8.52 8.24
C LEU A 17 -14.60 -7.75 8.63
N ALA A 18 -14.51 -7.40 9.91
CA ALA A 18 -13.32 -6.89 10.55
C ALA A 18 -12.71 -7.97 11.44
N PHE A 19 -11.40 -8.17 11.29
CA PHE A 19 -10.58 -9.10 12.06
C PHE A 19 -9.60 -8.29 12.92
N THR A 20 -9.79 -8.34 14.23
CA THR A 20 -8.99 -7.56 15.18
C THR A 20 -7.99 -8.47 15.88
N PHE A 21 -6.71 -8.23 15.63
CA PHE A 21 -5.59 -8.80 16.35
C PHE A 21 -5.42 -8.03 17.66
N THR A 22 -5.30 -8.75 18.78
CA THR A 22 -4.98 -8.15 20.09
C THR A 22 -3.77 -8.86 20.69
N ASP A 23 -2.77 -8.07 21.06
CA ASP A 23 -1.59 -8.51 21.80
C ASP A 23 -1.20 -7.47 22.85
N GLY A 24 -1.60 -7.70 24.11
CA GLY A 24 -1.40 -6.76 25.20
C GLY A 24 -2.02 -5.37 24.89
N PRO A 25 -1.23 -4.29 24.92
CA PRO A 25 -1.70 -2.94 24.59
C PRO A 25 -1.84 -2.69 23.08
N TYR A 26 -1.32 -3.58 22.24
CA TYR A 26 -1.28 -3.41 20.79
C TYR A 26 -2.52 -4.04 20.14
N LYS A 27 -3.08 -3.33 19.16
CA LYS A 27 -4.18 -3.85 18.34
C LYS A 27 -3.97 -3.50 16.88
N ALA A 28 -4.41 -4.39 15.99
CA ALA A 28 -4.53 -4.10 14.57
C ALA A 28 -5.85 -4.66 14.06
N THR A 29 -6.52 -3.95 13.14
CA THR A 29 -7.76 -4.43 12.52
C THR A 29 -7.59 -4.51 11.02
N VAL A 30 -7.93 -5.67 10.44
CA VAL A 30 -7.93 -5.89 8.99
C VAL A 30 -9.35 -6.20 8.51
N LEU A 31 -9.76 -5.63 7.38
CA LEU A 31 -11.02 -5.94 6.71
C LEU A 31 -10.81 -6.97 5.62
N ASN A 32 -11.76 -7.88 5.40
CA ASN A 32 -11.74 -8.71 4.18
C ASN A 32 -12.10 -7.93 2.91
N TYR A 33 -12.70 -6.74 3.04
CA TYR A 33 -12.84 -5.80 1.93
C TYR A 33 -11.49 -5.13 1.67
N GLY A 34 -10.98 -5.26 0.44
CA GLY A 34 -9.69 -4.72 0.01
C GLY A 34 -8.46 -5.27 0.74
N GLY A 35 -8.64 -6.22 1.67
CA GLY A 35 -7.61 -6.58 2.64
C GLY A 35 -7.09 -5.39 3.46
N ILE A 36 -7.96 -4.41 3.71
CA ILE A 36 -7.59 -3.11 4.28
C ILE A 36 -7.11 -3.25 5.71
N ILE A 37 -5.98 -2.63 6.05
CA ILE A 37 -5.63 -2.35 7.44
C ILE A 37 -6.41 -1.12 7.87
N GLN A 38 -7.42 -1.30 8.73
CA GLN A 38 -8.35 -0.26 9.15
C GLN A 38 -7.88 0.51 10.38
N SER A 39 -7.14 -0.14 11.29
CA SER A 39 -6.54 0.50 12.46
C SER A 39 -5.25 -0.21 12.88
N ILE A 40 -4.31 0.54 13.44
CA ILE A 40 -3.15 0.05 14.20
C ILE A 40 -3.04 0.91 15.44
N VAL A 41 -3.41 0.34 16.58
CA VAL A 41 -3.40 1.03 17.87
C VAL A 41 -2.16 0.62 18.64
N VAL A 42 -1.33 1.61 18.98
CA VAL A 42 -0.11 1.46 19.79
C VAL A 42 -0.11 2.46 20.95
N PRO A 43 0.51 2.14 22.09
CA PRO A 43 0.63 3.10 23.19
C PRO A 43 1.62 4.22 22.87
N ASP A 44 1.27 5.46 23.22
CA ASP A 44 2.19 6.60 23.25
C ASP A 44 3.20 6.48 24.41
N ARG A 45 4.06 7.50 24.59
CA ARG A 45 5.05 7.54 25.68
C ARG A 45 4.45 7.51 27.09
N ASN A 46 3.18 7.86 27.24
CA ASN A 46 2.44 7.87 28.50
C ASN A 46 1.56 6.61 28.67
N GLY A 47 1.57 5.71 27.69
CA GLY A 47 0.75 4.50 27.68
C GLY A 47 -0.67 4.68 27.11
N ASN A 48 -1.01 5.86 26.57
CA ASN A 48 -2.31 6.09 25.97
C ASN A 48 -2.39 5.42 24.60
N PRO A 49 -3.50 4.74 24.26
CA PRO A 49 -3.66 4.14 22.94
C PRO A 49 -3.83 5.21 21.87
N VAL A 50 -3.06 5.11 20.79
CA VAL A 50 -3.12 5.99 19.61
C VAL A 50 -3.28 5.12 18.36
N ASP A 51 -4.29 5.40 17.55
CA ASP A 51 -4.40 4.81 16.21
C ASP A 51 -3.50 5.59 15.25
N VAL A 52 -2.48 4.92 14.71
CA VAL A 52 -1.41 5.56 13.94
C VAL A 52 -1.60 5.43 12.43
N ILE A 53 -2.73 4.91 11.97
CA ILE A 53 -3.05 4.86 10.54
C ILE A 53 -4.36 5.54 10.22
N LEU A 54 -4.43 6.16 9.04
CA LEU A 54 -5.66 6.77 8.55
C LEU A 54 -6.64 5.69 8.07
N GLY A 55 -7.90 5.80 8.48
CA GLY A 55 -8.96 4.92 8.03
C GLY A 55 -10.35 5.56 8.06
N TYR A 56 -11.35 4.76 7.71
CA TYR A 56 -12.76 5.10 7.87
C TYR A 56 -13.44 4.19 8.90
N ASN A 57 -14.46 4.73 9.56
CA ASN A 57 -15.24 4.04 10.58
C ASN A 57 -16.33 3.11 10.02
N ASP A 58 -16.64 3.23 8.71
CA ASP A 58 -17.64 2.40 8.03
C ASP A 58 -17.23 2.07 6.59
N ILE A 59 -17.94 1.11 5.99
CA ILE A 59 -17.67 0.64 4.63
C ILE A 59 -18.00 1.69 3.56
N ALA A 60 -18.99 2.55 3.82
CA ALA A 60 -19.36 3.60 2.88
C ALA A 60 -18.23 4.62 2.71
N GLY A 61 -17.45 4.89 3.76
CA GLY A 61 -16.24 5.67 3.71
C GLY A 61 -15.22 5.09 2.74
N TYR A 62 -14.98 3.79 2.77
CA TYR A 62 -14.06 3.11 1.85
C TYR A 62 -14.58 2.99 0.41
N GLU A 63 -15.90 2.84 0.22
CA GLU A 63 -16.49 2.72 -1.12
C GLU A 63 -16.56 4.07 -1.86
N ASN A 64 -16.83 5.16 -1.13
CA ASN A 64 -17.12 6.46 -1.72
C ASN A 64 -15.92 7.41 -1.74
N ASN A 65 -14.91 7.19 -0.89
CA ASN A 65 -13.72 8.03 -0.87
C ASN A 65 -12.55 7.38 -1.61
N GLY A 66 -11.65 8.22 -2.13
CA GLY A 66 -10.43 7.80 -2.81
C GLY A 66 -9.28 7.48 -1.85
N GLY A 67 -8.06 7.45 -2.38
CA GLY A 67 -6.83 7.41 -1.58
C GLY A 67 -6.34 6.03 -1.18
N TYR A 68 -7.09 4.95 -1.43
CA TYR A 68 -6.63 3.57 -1.18
C TYR A 68 -6.25 3.26 0.28
N LEU A 69 -6.74 4.03 1.26
CA LEU A 69 -6.31 3.97 2.66
C LEU A 69 -6.23 2.53 3.20
N GLY A 70 -5.02 2.09 3.51
CA GLY A 70 -4.75 0.78 4.13
C GLY A 70 -4.96 -0.44 3.22
N ALA A 71 -5.36 -0.25 1.96
CA ALA A 71 -5.80 -1.34 1.10
C ALA A 71 -4.64 -2.14 0.49
N LEU A 72 -4.90 -3.42 0.20
CA LEU A 72 -4.06 -4.21 -0.69
C LEU A 72 -4.21 -3.73 -2.13
N ILE A 73 -3.07 -3.56 -2.79
CA ILE A 73 -2.99 -3.07 -4.16
C ILE A 73 -2.53 -4.18 -5.09
N GLY A 74 -3.21 -4.32 -6.23
CA GLY A 74 -2.85 -5.25 -7.28
C GLY A 74 -3.86 -5.24 -8.44
N ARG A 75 -3.55 -5.86 -9.59
CA ARG A 75 -2.36 -6.73 -9.82
C ARG A 75 -1.02 -6.01 -9.89
N PHE A 76 -1.02 -4.72 -10.20
CA PHE A 76 0.19 -3.91 -10.26
C PHE A 76 0.01 -2.62 -9.44
N GLY A 77 0.83 -2.46 -8.41
CA GLY A 77 0.94 -1.24 -7.64
C GLY A 77 1.71 -0.15 -8.38
N ASN A 78 1.30 1.10 -8.15
CA ASN A 78 1.73 2.29 -8.87
C ASN A 78 1.28 2.28 -10.35
N ARG A 79 1.99 2.98 -11.23
CA ARG A 79 1.55 3.32 -12.58
C ARG A 79 2.20 2.46 -13.66
N ILE A 80 1.46 2.21 -14.74
CA ILE A 80 1.96 1.70 -16.02
C ILE A 80 1.67 2.74 -17.10
N GLY A 81 2.73 3.19 -17.78
CA GLY A 81 2.68 4.26 -18.78
C GLY A 81 1.70 3.96 -19.90
N GLU A 82 0.76 4.87 -20.15
CA GLU A 82 -0.32 4.73 -21.14
C GLU A 82 -1.17 3.44 -20.98
N GLY A 83 -1.05 2.74 -19.84
CA GLY A 83 -1.64 1.42 -19.64
C GLY A 83 -1.14 0.34 -20.60
N LYS A 84 0.02 0.51 -21.23
CA LYS A 84 0.57 -0.44 -22.20
C LYS A 84 1.47 -1.47 -21.53
N LEU A 85 0.96 -2.68 -21.37
CA LEU A 85 1.71 -3.83 -20.86
C LEU A 85 2.08 -4.76 -22.01
N THR A 86 3.37 -4.96 -22.28
CA THR A 86 3.84 -5.91 -23.31
C THR A 86 4.45 -7.14 -22.68
N ILE A 87 3.92 -8.33 -23.01
CA ILE A 87 4.42 -9.64 -22.55
C ILE A 87 4.62 -10.51 -23.78
N ASP A 88 5.84 -11.06 -23.94
CA ASP A 88 6.22 -11.91 -25.08
C ASP A 88 5.78 -11.34 -26.46
N GLY A 89 5.92 -10.01 -26.64
CA GLY A 89 5.55 -9.32 -27.88
C GLY A 89 4.06 -9.03 -28.07
N THR A 90 3.18 -9.51 -27.17
CA THR A 90 1.76 -9.14 -27.17
C THR A 90 1.53 -7.95 -26.25
N THR A 91 0.87 -6.91 -26.78
CA THR A 91 0.52 -5.71 -25.99
C THR A 91 -0.92 -5.80 -25.50
N TYR A 92 -1.09 -5.67 -24.19
CA TYR A 92 -2.36 -5.58 -23.48
C TYR A 92 -2.61 -4.12 -23.12
N GLN A 93 -3.79 -3.62 -23.52
CA GLN A 93 -4.23 -2.27 -23.14
C GLN A 93 -4.98 -2.35 -21.81
N LEU A 94 -4.33 -1.93 -20.74
CA LEU A 94 -4.93 -1.83 -19.41
C LEU A 94 -5.81 -0.58 -19.31
N TYR A 95 -6.73 -0.58 -18.35
CA TYR A 95 -7.62 0.55 -18.11
C TYR A 95 -6.85 1.76 -17.54
N CYS A 96 -6.87 2.90 -18.23
CA CYS A 96 -6.20 4.11 -17.74
C CYS A 96 -7.13 4.94 -16.84
N ASN A 97 -6.88 4.89 -15.54
CA ASN A 97 -7.67 5.54 -14.50
C ASN A 97 -7.00 6.77 -13.87
N ASP A 98 -5.75 7.10 -14.22
CA ASP A 98 -5.05 8.25 -13.64
C ASP A 98 -4.10 8.92 -14.64
N ARG A 99 -4.31 10.22 -14.93
CA ARG A 99 -3.41 11.05 -15.76
C ARG A 99 -3.02 10.43 -17.12
N GLY A 100 -3.92 9.65 -17.73
CA GLY A 100 -3.67 8.93 -18.99
C GLY A 100 -2.93 7.59 -18.84
N ASN A 101 -2.63 7.18 -17.61
CA ASN A 101 -1.92 5.96 -17.26
C ASN A 101 -2.82 4.97 -16.49
N HIS A 102 -2.40 3.71 -16.43
CA HIS A 102 -2.99 2.71 -15.54
C HIS A 102 -2.40 2.86 -14.14
N LEU A 103 -3.23 2.83 -13.09
CA LEU A 103 -2.83 3.01 -11.70
C LEU A 103 -3.48 1.94 -10.81
N HIS A 104 -2.67 1.31 -9.95
CA HIS A 104 -3.13 0.47 -8.83
C HIS A 104 -4.10 -0.65 -9.23
N GLY A 105 -3.85 -1.28 -10.38
CA GLY A 105 -4.65 -2.41 -10.86
C GLY A 105 -5.93 -2.04 -11.60
N GLY A 106 -6.24 -0.75 -11.77
CA GLY A 106 -7.29 -0.28 -12.69
C GLY A 106 -8.59 0.15 -12.00
N LYS A 107 -9.72 -0.07 -12.67
CA LYS A 107 -11.02 0.49 -12.27
C LYS A 107 -11.53 -0.15 -10.97
N VAL A 108 -11.48 -1.47 -10.93
CA VAL A 108 -11.84 -2.33 -9.80
C VAL A 108 -10.65 -3.21 -9.45
N GLY A 109 -9.58 -2.57 -8.98
CA GLY A 109 -8.40 -3.23 -8.44
C GLY A 109 -8.69 -4.02 -7.16
N PHE A 110 -7.64 -4.67 -6.64
CA PHE A 110 -7.74 -5.55 -5.47
C PHE A 110 -8.26 -4.88 -4.20
N ASN A 111 -8.07 -3.56 -4.10
CA ASN A 111 -8.54 -2.72 -3.00
C ASN A 111 -10.07 -2.64 -2.89
N LYS A 112 -10.82 -2.96 -3.96
CA LYS A 112 -12.30 -2.89 -3.98
C LYS A 112 -12.97 -4.26 -3.95
N LYS A 113 -12.19 -5.34 -3.81
CA LYS A 113 -12.70 -6.72 -3.82
C LYS A 113 -12.97 -7.19 -2.39
N ILE A 114 -13.97 -8.04 -2.22
CA ILE A 114 -14.11 -8.84 -0.99
C ILE A 114 -13.26 -10.09 -1.16
N TRP A 115 -12.28 -10.24 -0.28
CA TRP A 115 -11.39 -11.39 -0.22
C TRP A 115 -12.07 -12.53 0.56
N SER A 116 -11.86 -13.77 0.11
CA SER A 116 -12.15 -14.90 0.98
C SER A 116 -11.15 -14.90 2.14
N HIS A 117 -11.54 -15.45 3.28
CA HIS A 117 -10.76 -15.35 4.50
C HIS A 117 -10.73 -16.68 5.24
N GLU A 118 -9.67 -16.91 5.98
CA GLU A 118 -9.47 -18.01 6.90
C GLU A 118 -8.61 -17.53 8.07
N VAL A 119 -8.99 -17.88 9.30
CA VAL A 119 -8.13 -17.66 10.48
C VAL A 119 -7.49 -18.99 10.85
N VAL A 120 -6.16 -19.04 10.86
CA VAL A 120 -5.37 -20.25 11.16
C VAL A 120 -4.41 -19.94 12.30
N GLY A 121 -4.73 -20.42 13.51
CA GLY A 121 -3.99 -20.03 14.71
C GLY A 121 -4.13 -18.53 14.96
N ASP A 122 -3.00 -17.80 14.99
CA ASP A 122 -2.95 -16.35 15.12
C ASP A 122 -2.71 -15.62 13.78
N GLU A 123 -2.91 -16.30 12.64
CA GLU A 123 -2.80 -15.72 11.31
C GLU A 123 -4.18 -15.46 10.67
N LEU A 124 -4.33 -14.32 10.00
CA LEU A 124 -5.42 -14.10 9.04
C LEU A 124 -4.90 -14.33 7.63
N ARG A 125 -5.54 -15.22 6.88
CA ARG A 125 -5.24 -15.47 5.48
C ARG A 125 -6.38 -14.96 4.63
N LEU A 126 -6.07 -14.03 3.74
CA LEU A 126 -6.99 -13.53 2.71
C LEU A 126 -6.61 -14.14 1.36
N THR A 127 -7.60 -14.59 0.59
CA THR A 127 -7.38 -15.10 -0.77
C THR A 127 -8.28 -14.40 -1.79
N LEU A 128 -7.72 -14.09 -2.95
CA LEU A 128 -8.43 -13.54 -4.11
C LEU A 128 -8.00 -14.29 -5.36
N VAL A 129 -8.98 -14.67 -6.18
CA VAL A 129 -8.75 -15.19 -7.52
C VAL A 129 -9.13 -14.10 -8.51
N SER A 130 -8.14 -13.61 -9.25
CA SER A 130 -8.32 -12.65 -10.32
C SER A 130 -8.30 -13.43 -11.64
N SER A 131 -9.44 -13.56 -12.32
CA SER A 131 -9.59 -14.37 -13.53
C SER A 131 -8.76 -13.84 -14.71
N ASP A 132 -8.42 -14.69 -15.67
CA ASP A 132 -7.84 -14.26 -16.96
C ASP A 132 -8.66 -13.14 -17.60
N GLY A 133 -7.98 -12.06 -18.01
CA GLY A 133 -8.61 -10.87 -18.58
C GLY A 133 -9.18 -9.87 -17.57
N GLU A 134 -9.14 -10.14 -16.25
CA GLU A 134 -9.57 -9.15 -15.26
C GLU A 134 -8.69 -7.89 -15.36
N GLU A 135 -9.32 -6.72 -15.53
CA GLU A 135 -8.65 -5.42 -15.79
C GLU A 135 -7.66 -5.48 -16.98
N ASN A 136 -7.93 -6.39 -17.93
CA ASN A 136 -7.14 -6.69 -19.12
C ASN A 136 -5.75 -7.32 -18.87
N TYR A 137 -5.50 -7.82 -17.66
CA TYR A 137 -4.29 -8.60 -17.37
C TYR A 137 -4.43 -10.04 -17.88
N PRO A 138 -3.40 -10.62 -18.52
CA PRO A 138 -3.42 -12.02 -18.90
C PRO A 138 -3.24 -12.94 -17.68
N GLY A 139 -3.81 -14.14 -17.77
CA GLY A 139 -3.69 -15.21 -16.79
C GLY A 139 -4.66 -15.08 -15.63
N THR A 140 -5.12 -16.21 -15.13
CA THR A 140 -5.72 -16.28 -13.80
C THR A 140 -4.60 -16.12 -12.78
N LEU A 141 -4.77 -15.22 -11.81
CA LEU A 141 -3.84 -15.01 -10.71
C LEU A 141 -4.55 -15.34 -9.39
N THR A 142 -4.05 -16.33 -8.67
CA THR A 142 -4.47 -16.60 -7.28
C THR A 142 -3.50 -15.93 -6.34
N VAL A 143 -4.00 -15.02 -5.51
CA VAL A 143 -3.21 -14.30 -4.51
C VAL A 143 -3.68 -14.68 -3.13
N ARG A 144 -2.73 -15.04 -2.25
CA ARG A 144 -2.93 -15.20 -0.83
C ARG A 144 -2.10 -14.14 -0.10
N VAL A 145 -2.74 -13.41 0.80
CA VAL A 145 -2.07 -12.47 1.71
C VAL A 145 -2.26 -12.96 3.14
N THR A 146 -1.18 -13.08 3.89
CA THR A 146 -1.22 -13.49 5.30
C THR A 146 -0.82 -12.32 6.18
N TYR A 147 -1.70 -11.97 7.11
CA TYR A 147 -1.45 -10.98 8.15
C TYR A 147 -1.14 -11.68 9.47
N ILE A 148 -0.06 -11.23 10.10
CA ILE A 148 0.38 -11.69 11.43
C ILE A 148 0.69 -10.45 12.26
N PHE A 149 0.22 -10.42 13.50
CA PHE A 149 0.48 -9.31 14.41
C PHE A 149 0.90 -9.83 15.78
N GLU A 150 2.14 -9.54 16.16
CA GLU A 150 2.77 -9.99 17.41
C GLU A 150 3.74 -8.92 17.91
N ARG A 151 3.68 -8.58 19.19
CA ARG A 151 4.56 -7.64 19.90
C ARG A 151 4.69 -6.28 19.20
N GLY A 152 3.60 -5.79 18.62
CA GLY A 152 3.58 -4.55 17.85
C GLY A 152 4.18 -4.64 16.44
N GLU A 153 4.62 -5.83 16.00
CA GLU A 153 5.10 -6.08 14.65
C GLU A 153 3.96 -6.58 13.76
N LEU A 154 3.62 -5.84 12.71
CA LEU A 154 2.68 -6.26 11.67
C LEU A 154 3.44 -6.84 10.47
N LYS A 155 3.22 -8.11 10.16
CA LYS A 155 3.77 -8.79 8.99
C LYS A 155 2.69 -8.99 7.94
N ILE A 156 3.03 -8.68 6.70
CA ILE A 156 2.18 -8.90 5.52
C ILE A 156 2.96 -9.77 4.54
N LEU A 157 2.51 -11.01 4.35
CA LEU A 157 3.15 -11.97 3.45
C LEU A 157 2.30 -12.15 2.21
N TYR A 158 2.90 -11.91 1.04
CA TYR A 158 2.24 -12.05 -0.26
C TYR A 158 2.71 -13.33 -0.94
N HIS A 159 1.76 -14.14 -1.42
CA HIS A 159 2.03 -15.28 -2.27
C HIS A 159 1.08 -15.24 -3.47
N ALA A 160 1.62 -15.28 -4.68
CA ALA A 160 0.83 -15.19 -5.90
C ALA A 160 1.27 -16.24 -6.92
N VAL A 161 0.31 -16.93 -7.53
CA VAL A 161 0.54 -17.94 -8.57
C VAL A 161 -0.35 -17.62 -9.76
N SER A 162 0.23 -17.61 -10.96
CA SER A 162 -0.51 -17.43 -12.21
C SER A 162 -0.40 -18.64 -13.11
N ASP A 163 -1.45 -18.89 -13.89
CA ASP A 163 -1.50 -19.93 -14.92
C ASP A 163 -0.88 -19.48 -16.27
N LYS A 164 -0.57 -18.18 -16.42
CA LYS A 164 0.11 -17.59 -17.58
C LYS A 164 1.15 -16.57 -17.12
N LYS A 165 2.07 -16.22 -18.02
CA LYS A 165 2.95 -15.06 -17.79
C LYS A 165 2.10 -13.80 -17.65
N THR A 166 2.34 -13.04 -16.59
CA THR A 166 1.61 -11.81 -16.28
C THR A 166 2.48 -10.87 -15.46
N ALA A 167 2.06 -9.61 -15.32
CA ALA A 167 2.70 -8.65 -14.44
C ALA A 167 2.08 -8.73 -13.03
N VAL A 168 2.93 -8.78 -12.01
CA VAL A 168 2.51 -8.80 -10.60
C VAL A 168 3.44 -7.88 -9.81
N ASN A 169 2.85 -6.89 -9.13
CA ASN A 169 3.54 -6.02 -8.17
C ASN A 169 2.53 -5.67 -7.07
N LEU A 170 2.66 -6.29 -5.90
CA LEU A 170 1.67 -6.20 -4.82
C LEU A 170 2.23 -5.36 -3.66
N THR A 171 1.37 -4.56 -3.03
CA THR A 171 1.74 -3.76 -1.85
C THR A 171 0.52 -3.52 -0.96
N ASN A 172 0.72 -2.86 0.17
CA ASN A 172 -0.33 -2.28 1.01
C ASN A 172 -0.18 -0.74 1.01
N HIS A 173 -1.29 -0.03 0.98
CA HIS A 173 -1.32 1.44 0.88
C HIS A 173 -1.73 2.13 2.19
N ALA A 174 -1.21 1.64 3.32
CA ALA A 174 -1.39 2.27 4.62
C ALA A 174 -0.78 3.67 4.67
N TYR A 175 -1.53 4.62 5.23
CA TYR A 175 -1.08 5.98 5.50
C TYR A 175 -0.86 6.12 7.00
N PHE A 176 0.36 6.40 7.40
CA PHE A 176 0.73 6.52 8.81
C PHE A 176 0.70 7.99 9.24
N ASN A 177 0.14 8.23 10.42
CA ASN A 177 0.35 9.46 11.17
C ASN A 177 0.66 9.08 12.63
N LEU A 178 1.94 9.19 13.01
CA LEU A 178 2.40 8.82 14.35
C LEU A 178 1.89 9.75 15.46
N ASN A 179 1.37 10.93 15.11
CA ASN A 179 0.68 11.82 16.03
C ASN A 179 -0.75 11.31 16.37
N GLY A 180 -1.28 10.40 15.55
CA GLY A 180 -2.65 9.88 15.61
C GLY A 180 -3.41 10.20 14.32
N GLU A 181 -4.38 9.34 13.95
CA GLU A 181 -5.07 9.43 12.65
C GLU A 181 -5.71 10.81 12.34
N ALA A 182 -6.09 11.55 13.37
CA ALA A 182 -6.75 12.84 13.25
C ALA A 182 -5.91 14.02 13.75
N ASP A 183 -4.63 13.81 14.07
CA ASP A 183 -3.80 14.85 14.68
C ASP A 183 -2.78 15.45 13.70
N GLY A 184 -3.11 16.66 13.23
CA GLY A 184 -2.18 17.54 12.54
C GLY A 184 -1.54 16.94 11.29
N SER A 185 -0.25 17.25 11.14
CA SER A 185 0.54 16.93 9.96
C SER A 185 1.68 15.97 10.32
N ILE A 186 2.19 15.23 9.34
CA ILE A 186 3.36 14.35 9.50
C ILE A 186 4.70 15.07 9.36
N LEU A 187 4.70 16.38 9.06
CA LEU A 187 5.92 17.10 8.67
C LEU A 187 7.01 17.12 9.76
N ASP A 188 6.61 17.03 11.04
CA ASP A 188 7.54 16.99 12.17
C ASP A 188 8.03 15.56 12.49
N ASN A 189 7.50 14.53 11.82
CA ASN A 189 8.01 13.17 11.98
C ASN A 189 9.40 13.07 11.36
N GLU A 190 10.31 12.37 12.04
CA GLU A 190 11.62 12.03 11.50
C GLU A 190 11.50 10.82 10.57
N LEU A 191 12.13 10.91 9.40
CA LEU A 191 12.18 9.86 8.40
C LEU A 191 13.63 9.51 8.09
N TRP A 192 13.90 8.21 8.01
CA TRP A 192 15.12 7.65 7.43
C TRP A 192 14.78 6.63 6.36
N ILE A 193 15.52 6.60 5.26
CA ILE A 193 15.35 5.61 4.17
C ILE A 193 16.73 5.14 3.70
N ASP A 194 16.95 3.82 3.68
CA ASP A 194 18.18 3.20 3.16
C ASP A 194 18.17 3.13 1.63
N CYS A 195 18.46 4.26 0.98
CA CYS A 195 18.47 4.37 -0.48
C CYS A 195 19.54 5.35 -0.97
N ASP A 196 20.16 5.06 -2.12
CA ASP A 196 21.09 6.00 -2.76
C ASP A 196 20.46 6.72 -3.96
N MET A 197 19.29 6.28 -4.41
CA MET A 197 18.67 6.74 -5.65
C MET A 197 17.14 6.80 -5.57
N ILE A 198 16.55 7.62 -6.43
CA ILE A 198 15.11 7.59 -6.77
C ILE A 198 14.91 7.27 -8.25
N THR A 199 13.69 6.91 -8.63
CA THR A 199 13.24 6.94 -10.02
C THR A 199 12.59 8.31 -10.32
N PRO A 200 13.26 9.22 -11.04
CA PRO A 200 12.66 10.51 -11.41
C PRO A 200 11.48 10.30 -12.36
N THR A 201 10.50 11.20 -12.29
CA THR A 201 9.25 11.07 -13.07
C THR A 201 9.07 12.17 -14.10
N ASN A 202 8.11 11.96 -14.99
CA ASN A 202 7.53 13.01 -15.81
C ASN A 202 6.33 13.65 -15.08
N PRO A 203 5.71 14.72 -15.63
CA PRO A 203 4.55 15.36 -15.01
C PRO A 203 3.31 14.46 -14.82
N THR A 204 3.26 13.28 -15.46
CA THR A 204 2.18 12.29 -15.26
C THR A 204 2.57 11.16 -14.29
N MET A 205 3.67 11.34 -13.55
CA MET A 205 4.22 10.42 -12.54
C MET A 205 4.66 9.07 -13.11
N ILE A 206 5.07 9.03 -14.38
CA ILE A 206 5.73 7.86 -14.98
C ILE A 206 7.24 8.05 -14.88
N PRO A 207 7.98 7.02 -14.41
CA PRO A 207 9.44 7.06 -14.44
C PRO A 207 9.97 7.32 -15.85
N VAL A 208 10.88 8.31 -15.99
CA VAL A 208 11.48 8.65 -17.29
C VAL A 208 12.61 7.70 -17.71
N GLY A 209 12.89 6.69 -16.89
CA GLY A 209 14.02 5.79 -17.03
C GLY A 209 15.26 6.31 -16.31
N GLY A 210 16.20 5.39 -16.04
CA GLY A 210 17.39 5.67 -15.25
C GLY A 210 17.11 5.91 -13.76
N TYR A 211 18.13 6.33 -13.05
CA TYR A 211 18.10 6.62 -11.61
C TYR A 211 18.75 7.98 -11.33
N LYS A 212 18.22 8.71 -10.35
CA LYS A 212 18.79 9.97 -9.86
C LYS A 212 19.33 9.74 -8.45
N ALA A 213 20.60 10.12 -8.21
CA ALA A 213 21.19 10.02 -6.88
C ALA A 213 20.48 10.94 -5.89
N VAL A 214 20.27 10.48 -4.64
CA VAL A 214 19.64 11.29 -3.61
C VAL A 214 20.60 12.26 -2.94
N ALA A 215 21.90 11.94 -2.91
CA ALA A 215 22.92 12.73 -2.21
C ALA A 215 22.90 14.20 -2.62
N GLY A 216 22.76 15.09 -1.63
CA GLY A 216 22.69 16.55 -1.85
C GLY A 216 21.36 17.05 -2.41
N THR A 217 20.31 16.21 -2.46
CA THR A 217 18.96 16.60 -2.87
C THR A 217 17.97 16.54 -1.69
N PRO A 218 16.76 17.11 -1.82
CA PRO A 218 15.70 16.96 -0.82
C PRO A 218 15.32 15.50 -0.51
N PHE A 219 15.61 14.56 -1.41
CA PHE A 219 15.33 13.13 -1.25
C PHE A 219 16.39 12.39 -0.43
N ASP A 220 17.45 13.06 0.04
CA ASP A 220 18.45 12.41 0.90
C ASP A 220 17.93 12.21 2.32
N PHE A 221 17.43 11.00 2.58
CA PHE A 221 17.01 10.51 3.89
C PHE A 221 18.00 9.48 4.47
N ASN A 222 19.25 9.40 3.98
CA ASN A 222 20.27 8.49 4.55
C ASN A 222 20.72 8.91 5.95
N THR A 223 20.51 10.18 6.29
CA THR A 223 20.57 10.69 7.66
C THR A 223 19.15 11.06 8.08
N PRO A 224 18.65 10.59 9.25
CA PRO A 224 17.32 10.95 9.73
C PRO A 224 17.09 12.46 9.72
N LYS A 225 15.92 12.89 9.24
CA LYS A 225 15.49 14.29 9.23
C LYS A 225 13.98 14.39 9.27
N HIS A 226 13.47 15.54 9.71
CA HIS A 226 12.03 15.83 9.61
C HIS A 226 11.56 15.81 8.16
N ILE A 227 10.41 15.20 7.90
CA ILE A 227 9.80 15.11 6.56
C ILE A 227 9.63 16.51 5.95
N GLY A 228 9.20 17.48 6.77
CA GLY A 228 8.98 18.86 6.35
C GLY A 228 10.23 19.69 6.10
N ARG A 229 11.43 19.21 6.45
CA ARG A 229 12.66 20.03 6.38
C ARG A 229 12.89 20.61 4.98
N ASP A 230 12.73 19.77 3.95
CA ASP A 230 13.07 20.09 2.57
C ASP A 230 11.85 20.03 1.62
N ILE A 231 10.62 19.88 2.14
CA ILE A 231 9.44 19.57 1.33
C ILE A 231 9.07 20.68 0.32
N ASP A 232 9.42 21.93 0.62
CA ASP A 232 9.17 23.10 -0.22
C ASP A 232 10.42 23.55 -1.00
N ALA A 233 11.47 22.74 -1.06
CA ALA A 233 12.68 23.07 -1.80
C ALA A 233 12.40 23.22 -3.30
N ASP A 234 13.21 24.06 -3.97
CA ASP A 234 13.14 24.26 -5.42
C ASP A 234 13.76 23.07 -6.18
N ASP A 235 13.05 21.94 -6.18
CA ASP A 235 13.42 20.72 -6.91
C ASP A 235 12.25 20.27 -7.81
N ILE A 236 12.57 19.84 -9.03
CA ILE A 236 11.57 19.47 -10.03
C ILE A 236 10.75 18.24 -9.64
N ASP A 237 11.37 17.27 -8.97
CA ASP A 237 10.72 16.03 -8.56
C ASP A 237 9.71 16.35 -7.45
N LEU A 238 10.08 17.17 -6.45
CA LEU A 238 9.15 17.65 -5.42
C LEU A 238 7.92 18.38 -6.00
N LYS A 239 8.15 19.27 -6.97
CA LYS A 239 7.05 20.00 -7.64
C LYS A 239 6.11 19.08 -8.40
N GLN A 240 6.63 18.04 -9.05
CA GLN A 240 5.80 17.07 -9.77
C GLN A 240 4.98 16.21 -8.81
N GLY A 241 5.57 15.79 -7.69
CA GLY A 241 4.91 14.97 -6.68
C GLY A 241 3.95 15.74 -5.77
N GLY A 242 4.05 17.07 -5.71
CA GLY A 242 3.36 17.85 -4.67
C GLY A 242 3.89 17.51 -3.27
N GLY A 243 5.19 17.28 -3.17
CA GLY A 243 5.87 16.62 -2.06
C GLY A 243 6.56 15.33 -2.52
N TYR A 244 6.74 14.38 -1.61
CA TYR A 244 7.41 13.12 -1.91
C TYR A 244 6.41 12.05 -2.43
N ASP A 245 6.32 11.90 -3.75
CA ASP A 245 5.57 10.81 -4.43
C ASP A 245 6.47 10.00 -5.39
N HIS A 246 7.65 9.57 -4.88
CA HIS A 246 8.70 8.94 -5.69
C HIS A 246 9.10 7.58 -5.13
N CYS A 247 9.44 6.66 -6.03
CA CYS A 247 10.06 5.39 -5.63
C CYS A 247 11.53 5.62 -5.25
N HIS A 248 11.85 5.36 -3.99
CA HIS A 248 13.22 5.26 -3.51
C HIS A 248 13.76 3.85 -3.82
N VAL A 249 14.92 3.80 -4.45
CA VAL A 249 15.59 2.56 -4.86
C VAL A 249 16.39 2.04 -3.67
N LEU A 250 15.83 1.04 -3.00
CA LEU A 250 16.43 0.44 -1.81
C LEU A 250 17.75 -0.26 -2.14
N LYS A 251 18.71 -0.22 -1.21
CA LYS A 251 20.04 -0.84 -1.39
C LYS A 251 20.04 -2.37 -1.27
N ASN A 252 18.96 -2.93 -0.75
CA ASN A 252 18.90 -4.35 -0.42
C ASN A 252 18.72 -5.24 -1.64
N LYS A 253 19.21 -6.48 -1.51
CA LYS A 253 18.99 -7.50 -2.53
C LYS A 253 17.58 -8.06 -2.39
N CYS A 254 16.98 -8.41 -3.53
CA CYS A 254 15.72 -9.15 -3.56
C CYS A 254 15.81 -10.41 -2.67
N GLY A 255 14.74 -10.67 -1.90
CA GLY A 255 14.64 -11.82 -1.00
C GLY A 255 15.20 -11.63 0.40
N GLN A 256 15.68 -10.43 0.76
CA GLN A 256 16.15 -10.14 2.12
C GLN A 256 15.13 -9.33 2.91
N TYR A 257 14.80 -9.80 4.11
CA TYR A 257 14.10 -8.99 5.12
C TYR A 257 15.10 -8.01 5.73
N VAL A 258 14.96 -6.73 5.41
CA VAL A 258 15.82 -5.67 5.94
C VAL A 258 14.95 -4.56 6.51
N ARG A 259 15.49 -3.86 7.51
CA ARG A 259 14.98 -2.56 7.89
C ARG A 259 15.47 -1.55 6.86
N TYR A 260 14.56 -0.97 6.08
CA TYR A 260 14.89 0.00 5.02
C TYR A 260 14.34 1.40 5.29
N ALA A 261 13.52 1.56 6.32
CA ALA A 261 13.00 2.85 6.74
C ALA A 261 12.73 2.90 8.25
N VAL A 262 12.64 4.12 8.80
CA VAL A 262 12.18 4.45 10.15
C VAL A 262 11.34 5.71 10.07
#